data_AF-A0A800KMY9-F1
#
_entry.id   AF-A0A800KMY9-F1
#
_cell.length_a   1.000
_cell.length_b   1.000
_cell.length_c   1.000
_cell.angle_alpha   90.00
_cell.angle_beta   90.00
_cell.angle_gamma   90.00
#
_symmetry.space_group_name_H-M   'P 1'
#
loop_
_entity.id
_entity.type
_entity.pdbx_description
1 polymer ?
#
loop_
_entity_poly.entity_id
_entity_poly.type
_entity_poly.pdbx_seq_one_letter_code
_entity_poly.pdbx_strand_id
1 'polypeptide(L)'
;MSILSQYIERPVSEGGAGIATVALNLIRPVAEAIKPPRALWVPFPFGRPLGPPNRPDIQIDVLRQTLALVDQPAAPALVDYPDTFEEEIPPEEGWSCPVSFPNPEPKTELDALRAQLNSEAELLRPWFDEGIRARGRTTIGISGKGVDSIGEMLGIMASFSLDGEMVVPDGYEQPMPQLLRYLTADIRAFYSEAAISKPGVQFPSPDDLEEWFFLETVAGDVLYQVRERLLNTDMLILLANGLGDDAIDTQLILVPGSTANAADELVRNPGMSRELLQKSADGSTGYPVGRFSRTIVPTTMQDRRSERAEFANAS
;
A
#
# COMPACT_ATOMS: atom_id res chain seq x y z
N MET A 1 9.32 12.98 13.37
CA MET A 1 9.57 13.90 14.50
C MET A 1 10.84 13.59 15.29
N SER A 2 11.43 12.40 15.23
CA SER A 2 12.51 11.99 16.17
C SER A 2 13.91 12.57 15.92
N ILE A 3 14.11 13.39 14.88
CA ILE A 3 15.36 14.14 14.68
C ILE A 3 15.37 15.40 15.56
N LEU A 4 14.22 16.07 15.71
CA LEU A 4 14.10 17.32 16.47
C LEU A 4 14.36 17.11 17.97
N SER A 5 14.03 15.93 18.51
CA SER A 5 14.28 15.57 19.90
C SER A 5 15.75 15.73 20.31
N GLN A 6 16.69 15.44 19.41
CA GLN A 6 18.12 15.60 19.69
C GLN A 6 18.53 17.06 19.92
N TYR A 7 17.87 18.01 19.27
CA TYR A 7 18.15 19.43 19.44
C TYR A 7 17.46 19.98 20.70
N ILE A 8 16.26 19.50 21.00
CA ILE A 8 15.48 19.91 22.18
C ILE A 8 16.18 19.48 23.48
N GLU A 9 16.75 18.29 23.53
CA GLU A 9 17.41 17.76 24.74
C GLU A 9 18.70 18.47 25.10
N ARG A 10 19.38 19.11 24.14
CA ARG A 10 20.66 19.76 24.40
C ARG A 10 20.51 20.80 25.51
N PRO A 11 21.54 21.00 26.34
CA PRO A 11 21.56 22.08 27.31
C PRO A 11 21.26 23.42 26.63
N VAL A 12 20.63 24.34 27.36
CA VAL A 12 20.41 25.71 26.89
C VAL A 12 21.73 26.38 26.50
N SER A 13 22.83 26.05 27.19
CA SER A 13 24.18 26.52 26.87
C SER A 13 24.71 26.03 25.50
N GLU A 14 24.15 24.96 24.95
CA GLU A 14 24.51 24.39 23.65
C GLU A 14 23.45 24.65 22.57
N GLY A 15 22.51 25.58 22.84
CA GLY A 15 21.45 25.98 21.92
C GLY A 15 20.24 25.05 21.89
N GLY A 16 20.08 24.18 22.89
CA GLY A 16 18.86 23.38 23.07
C GLY A 16 17.90 23.94 24.11
N ALA A 17 16.94 23.13 24.55
CA ALA A 17 15.94 23.51 25.56
C ALA A 17 16.15 22.81 26.92
N GLY A 18 17.05 21.81 27.00
CA GLY A 18 17.28 21.02 28.21
C GLY A 18 16.06 20.19 28.62
N ILE A 19 15.16 19.87 27.69
CA ILE A 19 13.93 19.11 27.96
C ILE A 19 14.12 17.68 27.51
N ALA A 20 13.97 16.72 28.42
CA ALA A 20 14.01 15.29 28.08
C ALA A 20 12.89 14.93 27.10
N THR A 21 13.22 14.11 26.10
CA THR A 21 12.31 13.69 25.05
C THR A 21 12.27 12.18 24.92
N VAL A 22 11.10 11.66 24.53
CA VAL A 22 10.90 10.26 24.20
C VAL A 22 10.12 10.18 22.89
N ALA A 23 10.39 9.16 22.09
CA ALA A 23 9.67 8.91 20.85
C ALA A 23 9.02 7.52 20.89
N LEU A 24 7.83 7.42 20.29
CA LEU A 24 7.20 6.13 19.99
C LEU A 24 7.34 5.89 18.49
N ASN A 25 7.94 4.76 18.12
CA ASN A 25 8.31 4.46 16.73
C ASN A 25 7.69 3.13 16.27
N LEU A 26 7.06 3.17 15.08
CA LEU A 26 6.48 2.00 14.42
C LEU A 26 7.46 1.33 13.45
N ILE A 27 8.46 2.08 12.95
CA ILE A 27 9.41 1.61 11.94
C ILE A 27 10.80 1.47 12.55
N ARG A 28 11.20 0.24 12.87
CA ARG A 28 12.50 -0.04 13.52
C ARG A 28 13.70 0.48 12.71
N PRO A 29 13.83 0.22 11.39
CA PRO A 29 14.95 0.73 10.60
C PRO A 29 15.08 2.27 10.62
N VAL A 30 13.95 2.99 10.69
CA VAL A 30 13.95 4.46 10.76
C VAL A 30 14.45 4.92 12.13
N ALA A 31 14.04 4.25 13.20
CA ALA A 31 14.51 4.56 14.55
C ALA A 31 16.03 4.33 14.69
N GLU A 32 16.54 3.23 14.15
CA GLU A 32 17.96 2.89 14.15
C GLU A 32 18.80 3.88 13.33
N ALA A 33 18.29 4.33 12.18
CA ALA A 33 18.97 5.30 11.34
C ALA A 33 19.02 6.70 11.99
N ILE A 34 17.92 7.14 12.60
CA ILE A 34 17.81 8.49 13.19
C ILE A 34 18.51 8.58 14.55
N LYS A 35 18.61 7.48 15.30
CA LYS A 35 19.22 7.44 16.64
C LYS A 35 18.62 8.49 17.59
N PRO A 36 17.29 8.49 17.82
CA PRO A 36 16.70 9.42 18.77
C PRO A 36 17.32 9.24 20.18
N PRO A 37 17.26 10.28 21.04
CA PRO A 37 17.83 10.16 22.38
C PRO A 37 17.25 8.95 23.14
N ARG A 38 15.93 8.80 23.09
CA ARG A 38 15.16 7.71 23.67
C ARG A 38 13.96 7.38 22.79
N ALA A 39 13.77 6.12 22.47
CA ALA A 39 12.59 5.67 21.75
C ALA A 39 12.12 4.28 22.22
N LEU A 40 10.80 4.14 22.28
CA LEU A 40 10.14 2.84 22.37
C LEU A 40 9.78 2.42 20.94
N TRP A 41 10.28 1.26 20.49
CA TRP A 41 9.77 0.59 19.30
C TRP A 41 8.58 -0.28 19.70
N VAL A 42 7.50 -0.19 18.92
CA VAL A 42 6.29 -0.99 19.14
C VAL A 42 5.99 -1.85 17.92
N PRO A 43 5.55 -3.11 18.09
CA PRO A 43 5.25 -4.04 17.01
C PRO A 43 3.83 -3.85 16.43
N PHE A 44 3.29 -2.63 16.43
CA PHE A 44 1.91 -2.39 15.98
C PHE A 44 1.85 -1.89 14.53
N PRO A 45 0.77 -2.20 13.79
CA PRO A 45 0.55 -1.67 12.45
C PRO A 45 0.45 -0.14 12.40
N PHE A 46 0.73 0.41 11.22
CA PHE A 46 0.57 1.83 10.96
C PHE A 46 -0.86 2.32 11.25
N GLY A 47 -0.97 3.50 11.85
CA GLY A 47 -2.25 4.10 12.22
C GLY A 47 -2.79 3.69 13.59
N ARG A 48 -2.24 2.65 14.23
CA ARG A 48 -2.59 2.24 15.61
C ARG A 48 -1.36 2.11 16.54
N PRO A 49 -0.58 3.18 16.74
CA PRO A 49 0.69 3.13 17.47
C PRO A 49 0.60 2.73 18.96
N LEU A 50 -0.59 2.71 19.55
CA LEU A 50 -0.80 2.38 20.95
C LEU A 50 -1.36 0.96 21.14
N GLY A 51 -1.47 0.17 20.07
CA GLY A 51 -2.01 -1.17 20.10
C GLY A 51 -3.47 -1.28 19.63
N PRO A 52 -4.09 -2.45 19.81
CA PRO A 52 -5.42 -2.75 19.28
C PRO A 52 -6.53 -1.82 19.79
N PRO A 53 -7.65 -1.67 19.04
CA PRO A 53 -8.81 -0.93 19.51
C PRO A 53 -9.42 -1.59 20.76
N ASN A 54 -10.03 -0.80 21.63
CA ASN A 54 -10.70 -1.25 22.86
C ASN A 54 -9.82 -2.03 23.85
N ARG A 55 -8.49 -1.88 23.78
CA ARG A 55 -7.52 -2.44 24.73
C ARG A 55 -6.84 -1.34 25.56
N PRO A 56 -7.57 -0.68 26.48
CA PRO A 56 -7.01 0.41 27.28
C PRO A 56 -5.86 -0.07 28.19
N ASP A 57 -5.84 -1.33 28.57
CA ASP A 57 -4.74 -1.96 29.30
C ASP A 57 -3.42 -1.88 28.51
N ILE A 58 -3.44 -2.27 27.23
CA ILE A 58 -2.28 -2.20 26.33
C ILE A 58 -1.93 -0.74 26.03
N GLN A 59 -2.93 0.06 25.64
CA GLN A 59 -2.71 1.46 25.23
C GLN A 59 -2.09 2.30 26.35
N ILE A 60 -2.54 2.11 27.60
CA ILE A 60 -1.98 2.79 28.76
C ILE A 60 -0.58 2.26 29.10
N ASP A 61 -0.34 0.96 28.95
CA ASP A 61 0.97 0.37 29.20
C ASP A 61 2.03 0.89 28.21
N VAL A 62 1.72 0.95 26.91
CA VAL A 62 2.58 1.53 25.89
C VAL A 62 2.97 2.97 26.24
N LEU A 63 2.00 3.78 26.68
CA LEU A 63 2.26 5.16 27.12
C LEU A 63 3.16 5.20 28.36
N ARG A 64 2.91 4.34 29.35
CA ARG A 64 3.74 4.27 30.57
C ARG A 64 5.17 3.86 30.26
N GLN A 65 5.38 2.83 29.43
CA GLN A 65 6.70 2.38 29.03
C GLN A 65 7.43 3.46 28.22
N THR A 66 6.73 4.14 27.31
CA THR A 66 7.32 5.25 26.53
C THR A 66 7.77 6.38 27.44
N LEU A 67 6.93 6.80 28.40
CA LEU A 67 7.25 7.88 29.32
C LEU A 67 8.33 7.50 30.35
N ALA A 68 8.38 6.23 30.77
CA ALA A 68 9.42 5.73 31.68
C ALA A 68 10.83 5.87 31.08
N LEU A 69 10.95 5.91 29.74
CA LEU A 69 12.23 6.16 29.08
C LEU A 69 12.80 7.54 29.41
N VAL A 70 12.03 8.52 29.90
CA VAL A 70 12.56 9.82 30.34
C VAL A 70 13.68 9.65 31.37
N ASP A 71 13.59 8.63 32.23
CA ASP A 71 14.58 8.35 33.26
C ASP A 71 15.80 7.58 32.74
N GLN A 72 15.81 7.15 31.46
CA GLN A 72 16.93 6.44 30.86
C GLN A 72 18.11 7.39 30.65
N PRO A 73 19.25 7.20 31.34
CA PRO A 73 20.36 8.15 31.31
C PRO A 73 21.29 7.96 30.10
N ALA A 74 21.24 6.79 29.45
CA ALA A 74 22.05 6.46 28.28
C ALA A 74 21.27 6.78 26.99
N ALA A 75 21.90 7.53 26.09
CA ALA A 75 21.38 7.87 24.76
C ALA A 75 22.46 7.62 23.68
N PRO A 76 22.11 7.19 22.45
CA PRO A 76 20.75 6.86 21.99
C PRO A 76 20.25 5.53 22.59
N ALA A 77 18.98 5.51 22.99
CA ALA A 77 18.30 4.31 23.47
C ALA A 77 17.12 3.97 22.57
N LEU A 78 17.10 2.73 22.07
CA LEU A 78 15.95 2.11 21.42
C LEU A 78 15.58 0.89 22.25
N VAL A 79 14.39 0.91 22.85
CA VAL A 79 13.87 -0.17 23.67
C VAL A 79 12.70 -0.82 22.94
N ASP A 80 12.66 -2.14 22.94
CA ASP A 80 11.58 -2.91 22.32
C ASP A 80 10.44 -3.07 23.33
N TYR A 81 9.23 -2.73 22.90
CA TYR A 81 8.02 -3.08 23.65
C TYR A 81 7.86 -4.61 23.61
N PRO A 82 7.61 -5.28 24.75
CA PRO A 82 7.53 -6.74 24.80
C PRO A 82 6.43 -7.26 23.88
N ASP A 83 6.83 -8.09 22.91
CA ASP A 83 5.93 -8.73 21.95
C ASP A 83 5.30 -9.98 22.57
N THR A 84 4.55 -9.79 23.66
CA THR A 84 3.96 -10.89 24.46
C THR A 84 2.45 -10.91 24.39
N PHE A 85 1.86 -10.16 23.46
CA PHE A 85 0.41 -10.06 23.32
C PHE A 85 -0.02 -11.03 22.24
N GLU A 86 -0.74 -12.06 22.64
CA GLU A 86 -1.62 -12.76 21.71
C GLU A 86 -2.71 -11.77 21.34
N GLU A 87 -2.73 -11.30 20.09
CA GLU A 87 -3.99 -10.81 19.53
C GLU A 87 -4.98 -11.96 19.73
N GLU A 88 -6.08 -11.72 20.45
CA GLU A 88 -7.21 -12.64 20.40
C GLU A 88 -7.67 -12.62 18.94
N ILE A 89 -7.15 -13.56 18.15
CA ILE A 89 -7.63 -13.93 16.83
C ILE A 89 -8.72 -14.97 17.13
N PRO A 90 -10.00 -14.58 17.27
CA PRO A 90 -11.06 -15.57 17.30
C PRO A 90 -11.01 -16.39 16.02
N PRO A 91 -11.50 -17.65 16.07
CA PRO A 91 -11.45 -18.54 14.93
C PRO A 91 -11.97 -17.85 13.67
N GLU A 92 -11.23 -18.00 12.57
CA GLU A 92 -11.57 -17.49 11.23
C GLU A 92 -12.99 -17.95 10.85
N GLU A 93 -13.99 -17.11 11.11
CA GLU A 93 -15.17 -17.10 10.27
C GLU A 93 -14.72 -16.43 8.98
N GLY A 94 -14.29 -17.27 8.04
CA GLY A 94 -13.70 -16.88 6.75
C GLY A 94 -14.35 -15.62 6.21
N TRP A 95 -13.52 -14.61 6.00
CA TRP A 95 -13.94 -13.28 5.61
C TRP A 95 -14.28 -13.24 4.12
N SER A 96 -15.22 -14.08 3.71
CA SER A 96 -15.71 -14.11 2.34
C SER A 96 -16.88 -13.15 2.22
N CYS A 97 -16.79 -12.24 1.25
CA CYS A 97 -17.99 -11.69 0.64
C CYS A 97 -18.42 -12.69 -0.44
N PRO A 98 -19.44 -13.53 -0.21
CA PRO A 98 -19.91 -14.44 -1.24
C PRO A 98 -20.52 -13.60 -2.34
N VAL A 99 -19.86 -13.56 -3.49
CA VAL A 99 -20.42 -12.90 -4.66
C VAL A 99 -20.55 -13.89 -5.79
N SER A 100 -21.77 -14.08 -6.26
CA SER A 100 -22.07 -14.83 -7.48
C SER A 100 -22.81 -13.90 -8.43
N PHE A 101 -22.29 -13.74 -9.65
CA PHE A 101 -22.72 -12.73 -10.59
C PHE A 101 -23.41 -13.35 -11.81
N PRO A 102 -24.62 -12.86 -12.15
CA PRO A 102 -25.11 -12.93 -13.52
C PRO A 102 -25.28 -11.51 -14.08
N ASN A 103 -24.67 -11.21 -15.23
CA ASN A 103 -25.04 -10.04 -16.04
C ASN A 103 -24.58 -10.18 -17.52
N PRO A 104 -25.07 -9.34 -18.46
CA PRO A 104 -25.23 -9.64 -19.88
C PRO A 104 -23.91 -9.85 -20.64
N GLU A 105 -24.00 -10.49 -21.80
CA GLU A 105 -22.84 -10.82 -22.65
C GLU A 105 -22.00 -9.57 -22.99
N PRO A 106 -20.77 -9.46 -22.45
CA PRO A 106 -19.89 -8.35 -22.73
C PRO A 106 -19.35 -8.43 -24.16
N LYS A 107 -19.15 -7.26 -24.80
CA LYS A 107 -18.67 -7.19 -26.20
C LYS A 107 -17.15 -7.19 -26.31
N THR A 108 -16.45 -6.75 -25.27
CA THR A 108 -14.98 -6.70 -25.18
C THR A 108 -14.52 -7.16 -23.80
N GLU A 109 -13.25 -7.54 -23.68
CA GLU A 109 -12.63 -7.88 -22.39
C GLU A 109 -12.67 -6.72 -21.40
N LEU A 110 -12.42 -5.49 -21.89
CA LEU A 110 -12.53 -4.27 -21.09
C LEU A 110 -13.95 -4.03 -20.58
N ASP A 111 -14.98 -4.27 -21.42
CA ASP A 111 -16.39 -4.15 -21.00
C ASP A 111 -16.74 -5.19 -19.94
N ALA A 112 -16.23 -6.42 -20.09
CA ALA A 112 -16.42 -7.50 -19.12
C ALA A 112 -15.78 -7.14 -17.76
N LEU A 113 -14.54 -6.64 -17.79
CA LEU A 113 -13.80 -6.25 -16.58
C LEU A 113 -14.47 -5.06 -15.88
N ARG A 114 -14.88 -4.03 -16.64
CA ARG A 114 -15.64 -2.89 -16.08
C ARG A 114 -16.96 -3.32 -15.46
N ALA A 115 -17.68 -4.25 -16.08
CA ALA A 115 -18.92 -4.78 -15.53
C ALA A 115 -18.68 -5.50 -14.19
N GLN A 116 -17.66 -6.36 -14.12
CA GLN A 116 -17.29 -7.06 -12.88
C GLN A 116 -16.93 -6.08 -11.75
N LEU A 117 -16.07 -5.09 -12.03
CA LEU A 117 -15.68 -4.08 -11.04
C LEU A 117 -16.85 -3.23 -10.55
N ASN A 118 -17.76 -2.84 -11.45
CA ASN A 118 -18.94 -2.07 -11.08
C ASN A 118 -19.90 -2.91 -10.21
N SER A 119 -20.13 -4.17 -10.56
CA SER A 119 -20.95 -5.06 -9.74
C SER A 119 -20.35 -5.30 -8.36
N GLU A 120 -19.03 -5.45 -8.26
CA GLU A 120 -18.31 -5.53 -6.98
C GLU A 120 -18.52 -4.26 -6.14
N ALA A 121 -18.36 -3.09 -6.75
CA ALA A 121 -18.56 -1.81 -6.06
C ALA A 121 -20.03 -1.58 -5.64
N GLU A 122 -21.00 -1.98 -6.46
CA GLU A 122 -22.44 -1.88 -6.15
C GLU A 122 -22.82 -2.69 -4.91
N LEU A 123 -22.20 -3.86 -4.69
CA LEU A 123 -22.45 -4.69 -3.51
C LEU A 123 -21.89 -4.09 -2.23
N LEU A 124 -20.78 -3.35 -2.34
CA LEU A 124 -20.14 -2.67 -1.21
C LEU A 124 -20.80 -1.33 -0.88
N ARG A 125 -21.48 -0.71 -1.86
CA ARG A 125 -22.05 0.65 -1.73
C ARG A 125 -23.00 0.80 -0.52
N PRO A 126 -23.92 -0.12 -0.21
CA PRO A 126 -24.80 0.03 0.95
C PRO A 126 -24.03 0.13 2.28
N TRP A 127 -22.97 -0.66 2.43
CA TRP A 127 -22.13 -0.65 3.64
C TRP A 127 -21.28 0.59 3.71
N PHE A 128 -20.75 1.04 2.59
CA PHE A 128 -20.05 2.31 2.50
C PHE A 128 -20.95 3.48 2.93
N ASP A 129 -22.16 3.56 2.37
CA ASP A 129 -23.13 4.63 2.66
C ASP A 129 -23.55 4.62 4.14
N GLU A 130 -23.79 3.43 4.72
CA GLU A 130 -24.08 3.30 6.15
C GLU A 130 -22.89 3.73 7.01
N GLY A 131 -21.67 3.35 6.61
CA GLY A 131 -20.43 3.80 7.21
C GLY A 131 -20.29 5.32 7.23
N ILE A 132 -20.63 5.99 6.13
CA ILE A 132 -20.67 7.46 6.08
C ILE A 132 -21.72 8.02 7.02
N ARG A 133 -22.93 7.45 7.07
CA ARG A 133 -23.98 7.92 8.01
C ARG A 133 -23.53 7.83 9.47
N ALA A 134 -22.84 6.75 9.83
CA ALA A 134 -22.33 6.54 11.18
C ALA A 134 -21.12 7.42 11.52
N ARG A 135 -20.13 7.53 10.61
CA ARG A 135 -18.86 8.24 10.85
C ARG A 135 -18.92 9.75 10.55
N GLY A 136 -19.84 10.18 9.69
CA GLY A 136 -19.99 11.57 9.23
C GLY A 136 -18.88 12.07 8.28
N ARG A 137 -17.95 11.19 7.85
CA ARG A 137 -16.82 11.54 6.98
C ARG A 137 -16.32 10.32 6.19
N THR A 138 -15.60 10.59 5.11
CA THR A 138 -14.87 9.60 4.28
C THR A 138 -13.44 10.10 4.00
N THR A 139 -12.54 9.17 3.69
CA THR A 139 -11.17 9.43 3.25
C THR A 139 -11.01 9.49 1.73
N ILE A 140 -12.08 9.18 0.98
CA ILE A 140 -12.13 9.36 -0.48
C ILE A 140 -12.08 10.85 -0.83
N GLY A 141 -11.36 11.18 -1.90
CA GLY A 141 -11.24 12.52 -2.45
C GLY A 141 -9.82 12.90 -2.84
N ILE A 142 -8.86 12.02 -2.62
CA ILE A 142 -7.45 12.28 -2.87
C ILE A 142 -7.18 12.43 -4.37
N SER A 143 -7.93 11.74 -5.24
CA SER A 143 -7.91 11.92 -6.69
C SER A 143 -8.53 13.22 -7.19
N GLY A 144 -9.20 13.98 -6.32
CA GLY A 144 -9.97 15.18 -6.68
C GLY A 144 -11.44 14.90 -6.99
N LYS A 145 -11.88 13.63 -6.99
CA LYS A 145 -13.29 13.24 -7.16
C LYS A 145 -13.84 12.51 -5.93
N GLY A 146 -15.14 12.63 -5.71
CA GLY A 146 -15.85 11.96 -4.61
C GLY A 146 -16.25 10.52 -4.94
N VAL A 147 -16.90 9.85 -3.97
CA VAL A 147 -17.34 8.44 -4.10
C VAL A 147 -18.25 8.19 -5.30
N ASP A 148 -19.03 9.18 -5.74
CA ASP A 148 -19.92 9.02 -6.89
C ASP A 148 -19.15 8.73 -8.20
N SER A 149 -17.84 8.97 -8.21
CA SER A 149 -16.95 8.64 -9.33
C SER A 149 -16.24 7.30 -9.16
N ILE A 150 -16.56 6.47 -8.17
CA ILE A 150 -15.85 5.20 -7.92
C ILE A 150 -15.84 4.26 -9.14
N GLY A 151 -16.96 4.13 -9.85
CA GLY A 151 -17.03 3.33 -11.08
C GLY A 151 -16.18 3.90 -12.21
N GLU A 152 -16.05 5.22 -12.30
CA GLU A 152 -15.14 5.89 -13.24
C GLU A 152 -13.68 5.60 -12.88
N MET A 153 -13.31 5.72 -11.60
CA MET A 153 -11.96 5.41 -11.10
C MET A 153 -11.57 3.95 -11.41
N LEU A 154 -12.47 3.00 -11.14
CA LEU A 154 -12.29 1.58 -11.46
C LEU A 154 -12.17 1.35 -12.98
N GLY A 155 -12.97 2.05 -13.78
CA GLY A 155 -12.91 1.99 -15.24
C GLY A 155 -11.58 2.48 -15.82
N ILE A 156 -10.96 3.50 -15.23
CA ILE A 156 -9.62 3.99 -15.61
C ILE A 156 -8.55 2.94 -15.27
N MET A 157 -8.62 2.35 -14.07
CA MET A 157 -7.68 1.28 -13.67
C MET A 157 -7.78 0.08 -14.60
N ALA A 158 -9.00 -0.33 -14.98
CA ALA A 158 -9.24 -1.40 -15.95
C ALA A 158 -8.63 -1.08 -17.32
N SER A 159 -8.91 0.11 -17.88
CA SER A 159 -8.32 0.59 -19.14
C SER A 159 -6.78 0.54 -19.12
N PHE A 160 -6.17 1.04 -18.03
CA PHE A 160 -4.72 1.03 -17.90
C PHE A 160 -4.17 -0.39 -17.75
N SER A 161 -4.83 -1.27 -17.00
CA SER A 161 -4.36 -2.65 -16.78
C SER A 161 -4.24 -3.44 -18.08
N LEU A 162 -5.26 -3.35 -18.96
CA LEU A 162 -5.33 -4.11 -20.21
C LEU A 162 -4.48 -3.49 -21.33
N ASP A 163 -4.63 -2.17 -21.55
CA ASP A 163 -4.06 -1.51 -22.74
C ASP A 163 -2.98 -0.49 -22.42
N GLY A 164 -2.74 -0.17 -21.14
CA GLY A 164 -1.81 0.90 -20.75
C GLY A 164 -2.30 2.28 -21.17
N GLU A 165 -3.63 2.48 -21.27
CA GLU A 165 -4.24 3.73 -21.71
C GLU A 165 -3.82 4.91 -20.81
N MET A 166 -3.22 5.94 -21.42
CA MET A 166 -2.68 7.12 -20.71
C MET A 166 -3.61 8.35 -20.79
N VAL A 167 -4.84 8.16 -21.27
CA VAL A 167 -5.83 9.23 -21.34
C VAL A 167 -6.24 9.63 -19.91
N VAL A 168 -6.16 10.92 -19.62
CA VAL A 168 -6.67 11.49 -18.36
C VAL A 168 -8.10 11.97 -18.62
N PRO A 169 -9.13 11.38 -17.98
CA PRO A 169 -10.49 11.88 -18.13
C PRO A 169 -10.67 13.27 -17.52
N ASP A 170 -11.70 13.98 -17.97
CA ASP A 170 -12.00 15.32 -17.48
C ASP A 170 -12.29 15.33 -15.97
N GLY A 171 -11.77 16.37 -15.30
CA GLY A 171 -11.99 16.59 -13.87
C GLY A 171 -11.01 15.90 -12.93
N TYR A 172 -9.92 15.30 -13.44
CA TYR A 172 -8.77 14.89 -12.63
C TYR A 172 -7.63 15.91 -12.75
N GLU A 173 -7.02 16.27 -11.62
CA GLU A 173 -5.94 17.27 -11.58
C GLU A 173 -4.57 16.69 -11.94
N GLN A 174 -4.38 15.39 -11.73
CA GLN A 174 -3.08 14.74 -11.86
C GLN A 174 -2.92 14.12 -13.25
N PRO A 175 -1.74 14.25 -13.90
CA PRO A 175 -1.49 13.61 -15.18
C PRO A 175 -1.29 12.10 -15.02
N MET A 176 -1.45 11.32 -16.10
CA MET A 176 -0.98 9.94 -16.14
C MET A 176 0.57 9.89 -16.20
N PRO A 177 1.22 8.90 -15.56
CA PRO A 177 0.64 7.81 -14.77
C PRO A 177 0.44 8.17 -13.29
N GLN A 178 0.77 9.41 -12.89
CA GLN A 178 0.68 9.85 -11.50
C GLN A 178 -0.74 9.72 -10.93
N LEU A 179 -1.77 9.95 -11.75
CA LEU A 179 -3.17 9.77 -11.41
C LEU A 179 -3.47 8.40 -10.81
N LEU A 180 -2.89 7.32 -11.35
CA LEU A 180 -3.14 5.93 -10.91
C LEU A 180 -2.92 5.74 -9.41
N ARG A 181 -1.91 6.42 -8.84
CA ARG A 181 -1.63 6.40 -7.40
C ARG A 181 -2.77 6.97 -6.57
N TYR A 182 -3.36 8.07 -7.03
CA TYR A 182 -4.45 8.74 -6.31
C TYR A 182 -5.75 7.95 -6.45
N LEU A 183 -6.01 7.39 -7.63
CA LEU A 183 -7.13 6.46 -7.86
C LEU A 183 -7.03 5.24 -6.96
N THR A 184 -5.83 4.65 -6.86
CA THR A 184 -5.56 3.50 -5.96
C THR A 184 -5.92 3.86 -4.51
N ALA A 185 -5.55 5.05 -4.03
CA ALA A 185 -5.87 5.48 -2.67
C ALA A 185 -7.38 5.59 -2.42
N ASP A 186 -8.12 6.21 -3.34
CA ASP A 186 -9.57 6.37 -3.21
C ASP A 186 -10.32 5.04 -3.38
N ILE A 187 -9.88 4.16 -4.29
CA ILE A 187 -10.45 2.82 -4.47
C ILE A 187 -10.24 2.00 -3.19
N ARG A 188 -9.00 1.94 -2.67
CA ARG A 188 -8.73 1.21 -1.42
C ARG A 188 -9.54 1.78 -0.25
N ALA A 189 -9.69 3.10 -0.17
CA ALA A 189 -10.52 3.75 0.83
C ALA A 189 -11.99 3.31 0.73
N PHE A 190 -12.56 3.28 -0.49
CA PHE A 190 -13.93 2.80 -0.69
C PHE A 190 -14.13 1.37 -0.20
N TYR A 191 -13.29 0.44 -0.61
CA TYR A 191 -13.40 -0.97 -0.22
C TYR A 191 -13.20 -1.15 1.29
N SER A 192 -12.18 -0.48 1.85
CA SER A 192 -11.87 -0.55 3.28
C SER A 192 -13.00 0.01 4.13
N GLU A 193 -13.50 1.20 3.77
CA GLU A 193 -14.58 1.87 4.49
C GLU A 193 -15.91 1.12 4.37
N ALA A 194 -16.17 0.45 3.25
CA ALA A 194 -17.33 -0.41 3.11
C ALA A 194 -17.22 -1.64 4.03
N ALA A 195 -16.08 -2.33 3.97
CA ALA A 195 -15.90 -3.60 4.66
C ALA A 195 -15.96 -3.46 6.19
N ILE A 196 -15.33 -2.42 6.76
CA ILE A 196 -15.40 -2.13 8.21
C ILE A 196 -16.79 -1.67 8.68
N SER A 197 -17.68 -1.32 7.75
CA SER A 197 -19.04 -0.87 8.06
C SER A 197 -20.09 -1.98 7.95
N LYS A 198 -19.69 -3.17 7.48
CA LYS A 198 -20.57 -4.32 7.33
C LYS A 198 -21.09 -4.75 8.71
N PRO A 199 -22.41 -4.73 8.96
CA PRO A 199 -22.97 -5.10 10.26
C PRO A 199 -22.71 -6.57 10.59
N GLY A 200 -22.50 -6.87 11.87
CA GLY A 200 -22.41 -8.24 12.38
C GLY A 200 -21.08 -8.95 12.11
N VAL A 201 -20.08 -8.25 11.58
CA VAL A 201 -18.74 -8.79 11.35
C VAL A 201 -17.76 -8.13 12.32
N GLN A 202 -16.82 -8.91 12.84
CA GLN A 202 -15.74 -8.38 13.67
C GLN A 202 -14.90 -7.39 12.88
N PHE A 203 -14.35 -6.39 13.56
CA PHE A 203 -13.46 -5.41 12.93
C PHE A 203 -12.23 -6.16 12.39
N PRO A 204 -12.00 -6.19 11.07
CA PRO A 204 -10.88 -6.93 10.49
C PRO A 204 -9.57 -6.30 10.95
N SER A 205 -8.54 -7.13 11.11
CA SER A 205 -7.18 -6.60 11.25
C SER A 205 -6.83 -5.81 9.97
N PRO A 206 -5.91 -4.82 10.05
CA PRO A 206 -5.43 -4.14 8.84
C PRO A 206 -4.87 -5.11 7.79
N ASP A 207 -4.26 -6.21 8.24
CA ASP A 207 -3.66 -7.21 7.37
C ASP A 207 -4.75 -8.06 6.70
N ASP A 208 -5.77 -8.50 7.43
CA ASP A 208 -6.93 -9.23 6.88
C ASP A 208 -7.64 -8.39 5.81
N LEU A 209 -7.73 -7.08 6.06
CA LEU A 209 -8.35 -6.13 5.14
C LEU A 209 -7.53 -5.96 3.85
N GLU A 210 -6.21 -5.90 3.96
CA GLU A 210 -5.33 -5.86 2.79
C GLU A 210 -5.33 -7.19 2.04
N GLU A 211 -5.30 -8.32 2.74
CA GLU A 211 -5.34 -9.66 2.15
C GLU A 211 -6.61 -9.87 1.36
N TRP A 212 -7.79 -9.66 1.95
CA TRP A 212 -9.05 -9.77 1.24
C TRP A 212 -9.10 -8.83 0.03
N PHE A 213 -8.74 -7.56 0.21
CA PHE A 213 -8.77 -6.61 -0.89
C PHE A 213 -7.86 -7.06 -2.03
N PHE A 214 -6.61 -7.39 -1.77
CA PHE A 214 -5.65 -7.71 -2.83
C PHE A 214 -5.75 -9.14 -3.35
N LEU A 215 -6.23 -10.11 -2.57
CA LEU A 215 -6.23 -11.53 -2.96
C LEU A 215 -7.59 -12.04 -3.41
N GLU A 216 -8.69 -11.46 -2.91
CA GLU A 216 -10.04 -11.97 -3.18
C GLU A 216 -10.85 -11.07 -4.12
N THR A 217 -10.61 -9.76 -4.14
CA THR A 217 -11.41 -8.85 -4.99
C THR A 217 -10.92 -8.80 -6.43
N VAL A 218 -11.81 -8.44 -7.36
CA VAL A 218 -11.47 -8.14 -8.77
C VAL A 218 -10.66 -6.85 -8.84
N ALA A 219 -11.01 -5.84 -8.05
CA ALA A 219 -10.24 -4.59 -7.97
C ALA A 219 -8.77 -4.83 -7.55
N GLY A 220 -8.54 -5.74 -6.60
CA GLY A 220 -7.20 -6.16 -6.16
C GLY A 220 -6.35 -6.73 -7.30
N ASP A 221 -6.91 -7.61 -8.13
CA ASP A 221 -6.18 -8.15 -9.29
C ASP A 221 -5.85 -7.07 -10.32
N VAL A 222 -6.80 -6.17 -10.60
CA VAL A 222 -6.54 -5.03 -11.50
C VAL A 222 -5.39 -4.18 -10.98
N LEU A 223 -5.32 -3.91 -9.68
CA LEU A 223 -4.21 -3.17 -9.08
C LEU A 223 -2.87 -3.92 -9.20
N TYR A 224 -2.86 -5.25 -9.09
CA TYR A 224 -1.67 -6.05 -9.42
C TYR A 224 -1.26 -5.89 -10.88
N GLN A 225 -2.20 -6.00 -11.82
CA GLN A 225 -1.93 -5.84 -13.25
C GLN A 225 -1.39 -4.43 -13.58
N VAL A 226 -1.96 -3.39 -12.97
CA VAL A 226 -1.45 -2.01 -13.08
C VAL A 226 -0.01 -1.90 -12.55
N ARG A 227 0.28 -2.49 -11.38
CA ARG A 227 1.64 -2.49 -10.82
C ARG A 227 2.61 -3.19 -11.75
N GLU A 228 2.28 -4.38 -12.26
CA GLU A 228 3.16 -5.13 -13.15
C GLU A 228 3.50 -4.37 -14.42
N ARG A 229 2.52 -3.72 -15.05
CA ARG A 229 2.76 -2.90 -16.23
C ARG A 229 3.71 -1.74 -15.95
N LEU A 230 3.51 -1.05 -14.83
CA LEU A 230 4.42 0.03 -14.39
C LEU A 230 5.82 -0.51 -14.05
N LEU A 231 5.88 -1.64 -13.36
CA LEU A 231 7.13 -2.27 -12.94
C LEU A 231 7.94 -2.77 -14.14
N ASN A 232 7.29 -3.38 -15.14
CA ASN A 232 7.94 -3.81 -16.37
C ASN A 232 8.51 -2.60 -17.13
N THR A 233 7.78 -1.48 -17.15
CA THR A 233 8.28 -0.23 -17.73
C THR A 233 9.50 0.29 -16.96
N ASP A 234 9.45 0.28 -15.63
CA ASP A 234 10.57 0.68 -14.76
C ASP A 234 11.80 -0.20 -15.01
N MET A 235 11.63 -1.52 -15.06
CA MET A 235 12.70 -2.48 -15.35
C MET A 235 13.33 -2.23 -16.72
N LEU A 236 12.53 -2.04 -17.77
CA LEU A 236 13.04 -1.74 -19.11
C LEU A 236 13.88 -0.45 -19.14
N ILE A 237 13.43 0.60 -18.44
CA ILE A 237 14.19 1.86 -18.35
C ILE A 237 15.51 1.64 -17.63
N LEU A 238 15.55 0.88 -16.53
CA LEU A 238 16.80 0.63 -15.79
C LEU A 238 17.76 -0.27 -16.56
N LEU A 239 17.26 -1.29 -17.25
CA LEU A 239 18.04 -2.13 -18.16
C LEU A 239 18.64 -1.29 -19.30
N ALA A 240 17.84 -0.38 -19.88
CA ALA A 240 18.29 0.56 -20.90
C ALA A 240 19.33 1.55 -20.37
N ASN A 241 19.24 1.96 -19.10
CA ASN A 241 20.27 2.77 -18.45
C ASN A 241 21.51 1.97 -18.00
N GLY A 242 21.59 0.68 -18.33
CA GLY A 242 22.77 -0.13 -18.08
C GLY A 242 22.88 -0.72 -16.67
N LEU A 243 21.82 -0.67 -15.86
CA LEU A 243 21.84 -1.31 -14.54
C LEU A 243 21.85 -2.83 -14.69
N GLY A 244 22.58 -3.49 -13.78
CA GLY A 244 22.58 -4.94 -13.61
C GLY A 244 21.36 -5.43 -12.84
N ASP A 245 21.01 -6.70 -13.00
CA ASP A 245 19.73 -7.25 -12.57
C ASP A 245 19.57 -7.18 -11.03
N ASP A 246 20.61 -7.52 -10.25
CA ASP A 246 20.62 -7.39 -8.79
C ASP A 246 20.42 -5.94 -8.30
N ALA A 247 20.97 -4.98 -9.04
CA ALA A 247 20.84 -3.56 -8.73
C ALA A 247 19.41 -3.07 -9.02
N ILE A 248 18.78 -3.61 -10.06
CA ILE A 248 17.38 -3.34 -10.40
C ILE A 248 16.46 -3.94 -9.33
N ASP A 249 16.67 -5.19 -8.93
CA ASP A 249 15.89 -5.84 -7.86
C ASP A 249 15.97 -5.02 -6.56
N THR A 250 17.19 -4.63 -6.16
CA THR A 250 17.40 -3.80 -4.97
C THR A 250 16.71 -2.43 -5.12
N GLN A 251 16.90 -1.79 -6.26
CA GLN A 251 16.34 -0.46 -6.49
C GLN A 251 14.83 -0.49 -6.48
N LEU A 252 14.20 -1.49 -7.12
CA LEU A 252 12.75 -1.62 -7.25
C LEU A 252 12.07 -2.29 -6.04
N ILE A 253 12.85 -2.83 -5.10
CA ILE A 253 12.38 -3.58 -3.93
C ILE A 253 11.66 -4.85 -4.39
N LEU A 254 12.37 -5.68 -5.16
CA LEU A 254 11.89 -6.98 -5.64
C LEU A 254 12.61 -8.12 -4.92
N VAL A 255 11.99 -9.30 -4.93
CA VAL A 255 12.66 -10.54 -4.53
C VAL A 255 13.90 -10.75 -5.41
N PRO A 256 15.07 -11.09 -4.85
CA PRO A 256 16.28 -11.35 -5.64
C PRO A 256 16.06 -12.35 -6.77
N GLY A 257 16.48 -12.01 -7.99
CA GLY A 257 16.31 -12.80 -9.20
C GLY A 257 15.03 -12.47 -9.99
N SER A 258 14.17 -11.56 -9.50
CA SER A 258 12.94 -11.16 -10.20
C SER A 258 13.24 -10.52 -11.55
N THR A 259 14.21 -9.61 -11.61
CA THR A 259 14.60 -8.93 -12.85
C THR A 259 15.19 -9.91 -13.85
N ALA A 260 16.00 -10.87 -13.42
CA ALA A 260 16.58 -11.87 -14.31
C ALA A 260 15.47 -12.73 -14.97
N ASN A 261 14.51 -13.19 -14.18
CA ASN A 261 13.36 -13.96 -14.67
C ASN A 261 12.49 -13.13 -15.64
N ALA A 262 12.23 -11.87 -15.30
CA ALA A 262 11.41 -10.97 -16.13
C ALA A 262 12.12 -10.54 -17.42
N ALA A 263 13.44 -10.29 -17.38
CA ALA A 263 14.23 -9.93 -18.55
C ALA A 263 14.25 -11.05 -19.59
N ASP A 264 14.32 -12.30 -19.14
CA ASP A 264 14.24 -13.48 -20.01
C ASP A 264 12.89 -13.62 -20.72
N GLU A 265 11.81 -13.06 -20.17
CA GLU A 265 10.49 -12.99 -20.83
C GLU A 265 10.32 -11.74 -21.70
N LEU A 266 10.79 -10.58 -21.23
CA LEU A 266 10.71 -9.29 -21.94
C LEU A 266 11.57 -9.24 -23.21
N VAL A 267 12.73 -9.91 -23.23
CA VAL A 267 13.70 -9.97 -24.35
C VAL A 267 13.34 -11.05 -25.38
N ARG A 268 12.41 -11.97 -25.09
CA ARG A 268 11.96 -13.01 -26.05
C ARG A 268 11.19 -12.48 -27.26
N ASN A 269 10.88 -11.19 -27.31
CA ASN A 269 10.34 -10.56 -28.50
C ASN A 269 11.46 -10.44 -29.55
N PRO A 270 11.41 -11.17 -30.69
CA PRO A 270 12.52 -11.21 -31.64
C PRO A 270 12.79 -9.83 -32.23
N GLY A 271 13.78 -9.12 -31.69
CA GLY A 271 14.18 -7.78 -32.10
C GLY A 271 14.63 -6.83 -30.98
N MET A 272 14.29 -7.09 -29.71
CA MET A 272 14.75 -6.29 -28.58
C MET A 272 15.93 -6.97 -27.88
N SER A 273 17.17 -6.50 -28.08
CA SER A 273 18.32 -6.92 -27.28
C SER A 273 18.66 -5.88 -26.20
N ARG A 274 19.30 -6.31 -25.10
CA ARG A 274 19.78 -5.41 -24.04
C ARG A 274 20.70 -4.30 -24.59
N GLU A 275 21.52 -4.62 -25.57
CA GLU A 275 22.38 -3.66 -26.28
C GLU A 275 21.56 -2.64 -27.09
N LEU A 276 20.46 -3.06 -27.72
CA LEU A 276 19.56 -2.18 -28.47
C LEU A 276 18.81 -1.23 -27.54
N LEU A 277 18.31 -1.73 -26.40
CA LEU A 277 17.65 -0.90 -25.37
C LEU A 277 18.59 0.19 -24.84
N GLN A 278 19.85 -0.16 -24.57
CA GLN A 278 20.86 0.79 -24.10
C GLN A 278 21.14 1.89 -25.11
N LYS A 279 21.35 1.54 -26.39
CA LYS A 279 21.53 2.52 -27.46
C LYS A 279 20.32 3.44 -27.67
N SER A 280 19.10 2.97 -27.35
CA SER A 280 17.88 3.78 -27.43
C SER A 280 17.70 4.73 -26.23
N ALA A 281 18.27 4.42 -25.06
CA ALA A 281 18.15 5.22 -23.83
C ALA A 281 19.03 6.48 -23.81
N ASP A 282 20.12 6.51 -24.58
CA ASP A 282 21.10 7.61 -24.64
C ASP A 282 20.49 9.00 -25.02
N GLY A 283 19.19 9.09 -25.33
CA GLY A 283 18.46 10.33 -25.64
C GLY A 283 17.25 10.67 -24.75
N SER A 284 16.93 9.89 -23.70
CA SER A 284 15.68 10.04 -22.93
C SER A 284 15.91 10.14 -21.42
N THR A 285 15.82 11.34 -20.85
CA THR A 285 15.89 11.55 -19.40
C THR A 285 14.66 12.31 -18.93
N GLY A 286 13.71 11.62 -18.27
CA GLY A 286 12.53 12.29 -17.70
C GLY A 286 11.53 11.43 -16.91
N TYR A 287 11.57 10.09 -17.01
CA TYR A 287 10.61 9.23 -16.31
C TYR A 287 11.09 8.92 -14.87
N PRO A 288 10.30 9.22 -13.81
CA PRO A 288 10.68 8.93 -12.43
C PRO A 288 10.48 7.43 -12.11
N VAL A 289 11.52 6.65 -12.38
CA VAL A 289 11.52 5.18 -12.27
C VAL A 289 11.21 4.68 -10.85
N GLY A 290 10.33 3.68 -10.73
CA GLY A 290 10.08 2.92 -9.51
C GLY A 290 9.16 3.61 -8.50
N ARG A 291 8.83 4.89 -8.71
CA ARG A 291 8.00 5.66 -7.79
C ARG A 291 6.52 5.28 -7.87
N PHE A 292 6.03 4.96 -9.06
CA PHE A 292 4.61 4.71 -9.27
C PHE A 292 4.23 3.27 -8.96
N SER A 293 4.99 2.29 -9.47
CA SER A 293 4.75 0.85 -9.26
C SER A 293 4.63 0.46 -7.78
N ARG A 294 5.50 1.01 -6.90
CA ARG A 294 5.47 0.75 -5.44
C ARG A 294 4.26 1.31 -4.71
N THR A 295 3.55 2.26 -5.30
CA THR A 295 2.43 2.94 -4.64
C THR A 295 1.07 2.34 -4.97
N ILE A 296 1.02 1.41 -5.93
CA ILE A 296 -0.22 0.74 -6.34
C ILE A 296 -0.54 -0.43 -5.41
N VAL A 297 0.46 -1.24 -5.03
CA VAL A 297 0.31 -2.39 -4.12
C VAL A 297 1.22 -2.21 -2.90
N PRO A 298 0.71 -2.32 -1.65
CA PRO A 298 1.50 -2.29 -0.42
C PRO A 298 2.62 -3.32 -0.41
N THR A 299 3.76 -3.00 0.20
CA THR A 299 4.93 -3.88 0.28
C THR A 299 4.59 -5.27 0.86
N THR A 300 3.67 -5.34 1.83
CA THR A 300 3.13 -6.57 2.43
C THR A 300 2.46 -7.49 1.43
N MET A 301 1.96 -6.96 0.31
CA MET A 301 1.21 -7.69 -0.71
C MET A 301 1.94 -7.85 -2.04
N GLN A 302 3.08 -7.18 -2.25
CA GLN A 302 3.73 -7.11 -3.57
C GLN A 302 4.14 -8.47 -4.14
N ASP A 303 4.58 -9.40 -3.29
CA ASP A 303 5.08 -10.72 -3.69
C ASP A 303 4.04 -11.84 -3.55
N ARG A 304 2.81 -11.49 -3.15
CA ARG A 304 1.74 -12.44 -2.78
C ARG A 304 0.74 -12.70 -3.91
N ARG A 305 0.95 -12.13 -5.10
CA ARG A 305 0.00 -12.27 -6.23
C ARG A 305 -0.31 -13.73 -6.57
N SER A 306 0.68 -14.62 -6.47
CA SER A 306 0.51 -16.05 -6.76
C SER A 306 -0.48 -16.75 -5.82
N GLU A 307 -0.67 -16.25 -4.60
CA GLU A 307 -1.61 -16.81 -3.61
C GLU A 307 -3.06 -16.68 -4.10
N ARG A 308 -3.36 -15.76 -5.02
CA ARG A 308 -4.71 -15.62 -5.62
C ARG A 308 -5.24 -16.90 -6.26
N ALA A 309 -4.35 -17.74 -6.80
CA ALA A 309 -4.74 -19.02 -7.39
C ALA A 309 -5.24 -20.03 -6.33
N GLU A 310 -4.78 -19.89 -5.09
CA GLU A 310 -5.20 -20.75 -3.97
C GLU A 310 -6.62 -20.38 -3.52
N PHE A 311 -6.93 -19.08 -3.46
CA PHE A 311 -8.27 -18.57 -3.16
C PHE A 311 -9.31 -18.89 -4.25
N ALA A 312 -8.92 -18.81 -5.52
CA ALA A 312 -9.79 -19.18 -6.65
C ALA A 312 -10.18 -20.67 -6.65
N ASN A 313 -9.38 -21.54 -6.01
CA ASN A 313 -9.66 -22.97 -5.88
C ASN A 313 -10.42 -23.33 -4.58
N ALA A 314 -10.52 -22.39 -3.63
CA ALA A 314 -11.19 -22.56 -2.34
C ALA A 314 -12.65 -22.05 -2.32
N SER A 315 -13.11 -21.44 -3.43
CA SER A 315 -14.44 -20.82 -3.58
C SER A 315 -15.42 -21.69 -4.36
#